data_AF-A0A9D1YR79-F1
#
_entry.id   AF-A0A9D1YR79-F1
#
_cell.length_a   1.000
_cell.length_b   1.000
_cell.length_c   1.000
_cell.angle_alpha   90.00
_cell.angle_beta   90.00
_cell.angle_gamma   90.00
#
_symmetry.space_group_name_H-M   'P 1'
#
loop_
_entity.id
_entity.type
_entity.pdbx_description
1 polymer ?
#
loop_
_entity_poly.entity_id
_entity_poly.type
_entity_poly.pdbx_seq_one_letter_code
_entity_poly.pdbx_strand_id
1 'polypeptide(L)'
;MNFVRLWRQKERKHGLRFLQNHIRRTAGENCGYDGVNLLNASGESAGQSVSHFHIHIIPRKKGDGIDAWPAFSGARRNLKEVYEELRMPGDTVESG
;
A
#
# COMPACT_ATOMS: atom_id res chain seq x y z
N MET A 1 21.17 18.08 21.53
CA MET A 1 21.58 17.15 20.45
C MET A 1 20.77 15.84 20.43
N ASN A 2 19.44 15.88 20.60
CA ASN A 2 18.59 14.67 20.63
C ASN A 2 17.33 14.73 19.73
N PHE A 3 17.00 15.89 19.15
CA PHE A 3 15.80 16.05 18.32
C PHE A 3 15.94 15.40 16.93
N VAL A 4 17.12 15.53 16.31
CA VAL A 4 17.40 15.02 14.95
C VAL A 4 17.42 13.47 14.90
N ARG A 5 17.85 12.81 15.98
CA ARG A 5 17.94 11.34 16.06
C ARG A 5 16.57 10.67 16.23
N LEU A 6 15.66 11.30 16.99
CA LEU A 6 14.27 10.86 17.14
C LEU A 6 13.45 11.07 15.86
N TRP A 7 13.71 12.15 15.13
CA TRP A 7 13.05 12.45 13.85
C TRP A 7 13.39 11.38 12.79
N ARG A 8 14.68 11.08 12.61
CA ARG A 8 15.16 10.05 11.67
C ARG A 8 14.68 8.63 11.98
N GLN A 9 14.26 8.34 13.22
CA GLN A 9 13.77 7.03 13.65
C GLN A 9 12.25 6.87 13.50
N LYS A 10 11.46 7.96 13.64
CA LYS A 10 10.01 7.97 13.40
C LYS A 10 9.65 7.91 11.90
N GLU A 11 10.47 8.47 11.02
CA GLU A 11 10.17 8.50 9.58
C GLU A 11 10.29 7.13 8.88
N ARG A 12 11.13 6.22 9.40
CA ARG A 12 11.41 4.94 8.71
C ARG A 12 10.23 3.96 8.67
N LYS A 13 9.16 4.18 9.44
CA LYS A 13 8.01 3.25 9.48
C LYS A 13 6.68 3.86 9.02
N HIS A 14 6.64 5.15 8.63
CA HIS A 14 5.37 5.90 8.51
C HIS A 14 5.20 6.69 7.21
N GLY A 15 6.18 6.70 6.30
CA GLY A 15 6.11 7.51 5.07
C GLY A 15 4.89 7.22 4.19
N LEU A 16 4.62 5.94 3.90
CA LEU A 16 3.49 5.54 3.05
C LEU A 16 2.13 5.83 3.71
N ARG A 17 2.04 5.65 5.03
CA ARG A 17 0.83 5.98 5.80
C ARG A 17 0.56 7.48 5.82
N PHE A 18 1.59 8.29 5.95
CA PHE A 18 1.46 9.75 5.88
C PHE A 18 0.98 10.18 4.49
N LEU A 19 1.62 9.67 3.43
CA LEU A 19 1.26 9.95 2.05
C LEU A 19 -0.20 9.55 1.75
N GLN A 20 -0.61 8.35 2.16
CA GLN A 20 -1.99 7.87 2.02
C GLN A 20 -2.99 8.81 2.70
N ASN A 21 -2.72 9.20 3.95
CA ASN A 21 -3.61 10.09 4.69
C ASN A 21 -3.67 11.49 4.08
N HIS A 22 -2.54 12.00 3.60
CA HIS A 22 -2.48 13.30 2.93
C HIS A 22 -3.30 13.30 1.64
N ILE A 23 -3.07 12.31 0.76
CA ILE A 23 -3.81 12.16 -0.50
C ILE A 23 -5.31 12.03 -0.25
N ARG A 24 -5.71 11.17 0.71
CA ARG A 24 -7.11 10.97 1.07
C ARG A 24 -7.77 12.27 1.52
N ARG A 25 -7.11 13.06 2.38
CA ARG A 25 -7.63 14.34 2.86
C ARG A 25 -7.79 15.33 1.70
N THR A 26 -6.76 15.53 0.90
CA THR A 26 -6.80 16.47 -0.22
C THR A 26 -7.88 16.08 -1.24
N ALA A 27 -8.01 14.80 -1.58
CA ALA A 27 -9.04 14.33 -2.50
C ALA A 27 -10.46 14.59 -1.96
N GLY A 28 -10.68 14.43 -0.66
CA GLY A 28 -11.97 14.72 -0.03
C GLY A 28 -12.26 16.21 0.12
N GLU A 29 -11.35 16.94 0.79
CA GLU A 29 -11.55 18.34 1.16
C GLU A 29 -11.57 19.28 -0.05
N ASN A 30 -10.71 19.04 -1.05
CA ASN A 30 -10.51 19.97 -2.16
C ASN A 30 -11.19 19.53 -3.46
N CYS A 31 -11.49 18.24 -3.62
CA CYS A 31 -12.00 17.68 -4.86
C CYS A 31 -13.32 16.93 -4.70
N GLY A 32 -13.82 16.79 -3.46
CA GLY A 32 -15.11 16.19 -3.16
C GLY A 32 -15.17 14.67 -3.30
N TYR A 33 -14.06 13.95 -3.39
CA TYR A 33 -14.07 12.48 -3.47
C TYR A 33 -14.30 11.83 -2.09
N ASP A 34 -14.92 10.65 -2.07
CA ASP A 34 -15.26 9.96 -0.82
C ASP A 34 -14.11 9.07 -0.33
N GLY A 35 -13.16 8.76 -1.20
CA GLY A 35 -12.01 7.93 -0.89
C GLY A 35 -10.97 7.93 -2.00
N VAL A 36 -9.92 7.13 -1.81
CA VAL A 36 -8.85 6.92 -2.80
C VAL A 36 -8.39 5.46 -2.77
N ASN A 37 -8.11 4.88 -3.93
CA ASN A 37 -7.29 3.67 -4.01
C ASN A 37 -5.86 4.03 -4.38
N LEU A 38 -4.90 3.36 -3.74
CA LEU A 38 -3.49 3.40 -4.11
C LEU A 38 -3.15 2.03 -4.70
N LEU A 39 -2.71 1.98 -5.95
CA LEU A 39 -2.37 0.74 -6.65
C LEU A 39 -0.91 0.78 -7.09
N ASN A 40 -0.19 -0.32 -6.86
CA ASN A 40 1.08 -0.61 -7.50
C ASN A 40 0.94 -1.92 -8.26
N ALA A 41 1.44 -1.95 -9.49
CA ALA A 41 1.65 -3.18 -10.26
C ALA A 41 3.15 -3.42 -10.39
N SER A 42 3.58 -4.66 -10.16
CA SER A 42 4.97 -5.09 -10.28
C SER A 42 5.03 -6.31 -11.20
N GLY A 43 5.54 -6.12 -12.42
CA GLY A 43 5.55 -7.11 -13.49
C GLY A 43 4.35 -6.99 -14.44
N GLU A 44 4.54 -7.44 -15.68
CA GLU A 44 3.55 -7.38 -16.75
C GLU A 44 2.25 -8.12 -16.40
N SER A 45 2.35 -9.29 -15.77
CA SER A 45 1.18 -10.08 -15.33
C SER A 45 0.34 -9.39 -14.24
N ALA A 46 0.95 -8.46 -13.50
CA ALA A 46 0.25 -7.60 -12.54
C ALA A 46 -0.34 -6.34 -13.21
N GLY A 47 -0.17 -6.17 -14.52
CA GLY A 47 -0.64 -5.01 -15.29
C GLY A 47 0.35 -3.85 -15.36
N GLN A 48 1.63 -4.05 -15.01
CA GLN A 48 2.64 -3.00 -15.12
C GLN A 48 3.04 -2.78 -16.58
N SER A 49 2.65 -1.65 -17.16
CA SER A 49 2.99 -1.29 -18.55
C SER A 49 4.33 -0.56 -18.68
N VAL A 50 4.78 0.13 -17.63
CA VAL A 50 6.06 0.87 -17.62
C VAL A 50 6.95 0.38 -16.50
N SER A 51 8.18 -0.01 -16.85
CA SER A 51 9.16 -0.64 -15.95
C SER A 51 9.91 0.37 -15.06
N HIS A 52 9.16 1.22 -14.35
CA HIS A 52 9.66 2.00 -13.21
C HIS A 52 8.64 1.97 -12.07
N PHE A 53 9.10 2.18 -10.84
CA PHE A 53 8.21 2.23 -9.68
C PHE A 53 7.29 3.45 -9.77
N HIS A 54 5.98 3.20 -9.76
CA HIS A 54 4.96 4.23 -9.68
C HIS A 54 3.75 3.71 -8.89
N ILE A 55 2.97 4.66 -8.35
CA ILE A 55 1.72 4.40 -7.64
C ILE A 55 0.61 5.11 -8.41
N HIS A 56 -0.43 4.37 -8.80
CA HIS A 56 -1.67 4.99 -9.27
C HIS A 56 -2.46 5.50 -8.06
N ILE A 57 -2.91 6.75 -8.14
CA ILE A 57 -3.85 7.35 -7.20
C ILE A 57 -5.19 7.44 -7.93
N ILE A 58 -6.19 6.71 -7.45
CA ILE A 58 -7.51 6.63 -8.09
C ILE A 58 -8.53 7.22 -7.11
N PRO A 59 -8.99 8.47 -7.31
CA PRO A 59 -10.05 9.05 -6.51
C PRO A 59 -11.37 8.29 -6.70
N ARG A 60 -12.12 8.08 -5.62
CA ARG A 60 -13.33 7.25 -5.60
C ARG A 60 -14.54 8.04 -5.16
N LYS A 61 -15.70 7.68 -5.70
CA LYS A 61 -17.01 8.17 -5.25
C LYS A 61 -17.84 7.00 -4.76
N LYS A 62 -18.68 7.23 -3.76
CA LYS A 62 -19.64 6.22 -3.33
C LYS A 62 -20.57 5.89 -4.49
N GLY A 63 -20.64 4.61 -4.85
CA GLY A 63 -21.50 4.13 -5.94
C GLY A 63 -20.95 4.33 -7.35
N ASP A 64 -19.63 4.57 -7.52
CA ASP A 64 -19.00 4.68 -8.85
C ASP A 64 -18.91 3.35 -9.63
N GLY A 65 -19.41 2.25 -9.06
CA GLY A 65 -19.50 0.94 -9.72
C GLY A 65 -18.18 0.19 -9.83
N ILE A 66 -17.08 0.71 -9.26
CA ILE A 66 -15.77 0.05 -9.30
C ILE A 66 -15.59 -0.84 -8.07
N ASP A 67 -15.51 -2.15 -8.26
CA ASP A 67 -15.01 -3.06 -7.23
C ASP A 67 -13.49 -3.21 -7.37
N ALA A 68 -12.75 -2.54 -6.49
CA ALA A 68 -11.29 -2.60 -6.47
C ALA A 68 -10.76 -3.78 -5.64
N TRP A 69 -11.65 -4.57 -5.04
CA TRP A 69 -11.27 -5.73 -4.24
C TRP A 69 -11.32 -7.00 -5.10
N PRO A 70 -10.18 -7.65 -5.39
CA PRO A 70 -10.19 -8.84 -6.23
C PRO A 70 -10.86 -10.02 -5.51
N ALA A 71 -11.54 -10.87 -6.28
CA ALA A 71 -12.07 -12.14 -5.78
C ALA A 71 -10.92 -13.14 -5.56
N PHE A 72 -10.60 -13.42 -4.31
CA PHE A 72 -9.55 -14.39 -3.95
C PHE A 72 -10.12 -15.82 -3.93
N SER A 73 -10.31 -16.43 -5.10
CA SER A 73 -10.82 -17.81 -5.20
C SER A 73 -9.77 -18.84 -5.65
N GLY A 74 -8.52 -18.41 -5.94
CA GLY A 74 -7.51 -19.25 -6.57
C GLY A 74 -6.26 -19.59 -5.74
N ALA A 75 -6.16 -19.12 -4.49
CA ALA A 75 -4.98 -19.38 -3.67
C ALA A 75 -4.94 -20.85 -3.23
N ARG A 76 -4.00 -21.63 -3.79
CA ARG A 76 -3.84 -23.06 -3.49
C ARG A 76 -2.76 -23.36 -2.46
N ARG A 77 -1.87 -22.41 -2.19
CA ARG A 77 -0.74 -22.57 -1.26
C ARG A 77 -1.14 -22.09 0.13
N ASN A 78 -0.55 -22.70 1.16
CA ASN A 78 -0.77 -22.26 2.54
C ASN A 78 -0.16 -20.86 2.76
N LEU A 79 -0.88 -19.98 3.46
CA LEU A 79 -0.44 -18.61 3.70
C LEU A 79 0.89 -18.52 4.48
N LYS A 80 1.09 -19.41 5.47
CA LYS A 80 2.31 -19.44 6.27
C LYS A 80 3.51 -19.82 5.42
N GLU A 81 3.37 -20.82 4.55
CA GLU A 81 4.45 -21.25 3.65
C GLU A 81 4.87 -20.12 2.71
N VAL A 82 3.89 -19.45 2.08
CA VAL A 82 4.16 -18.31 1.19
C VAL A 82 4.81 -17.15 1.95
N TYR A 83 4.36 -16.87 3.18
CA TYR A 83 4.99 -15.85 4.03
C TYR A 83 6.46 -16.17 4.33
N GLU A 84 6.79 -17.41 4.71
CA GLU A 84 8.17 -17.81 5.02
C GLU A 84 9.11 -17.68 3.80
N GLU A 85 8.58 -17.85 2.58
CA GLU A 85 9.33 -17.64 1.34
C GLU A 85 9.51 -16.16 0.98
N LEU A 86 8.51 -15.32 1.26
CA LEU A 86 8.50 -13.91 0.85
C LEU A 86 9.08 -12.95 1.90
N ARG A 87 9.17 -13.37 3.16
CA ARG A 87 9.68 -12.51 4.24
C ARG A 87 11.11 -12.09 3.96
N MET A 88 11.45 -10.87 4.34
CA MET A 88 12.81 -10.37 4.13
C MET A 88 13.76 -11.05 5.14
N PRO A 89 15.03 -11.29 4.76
CA PRO A 89 16.03 -11.77 5.70
C PRO A 89 16.13 -10.82 6.91
N GLY A 90 15.90 -11.33 8.11
CA GLY A 90 15.93 -10.55 9.36
C GLY A 90 14.55 -10.24 9.98
N ASP A 91 13.45 -10.54 9.28
CA ASP A 91 12.12 -10.51 9.88
C ASP A 91 11.91 -11.78 10.71
N THR A 92 12.30 -11.75 12.00
CA THR A 92 11.89 -12.78 12.96
C THR A 92 10.47 -12.49 13.44
N VAL A 93 9.57 -13.45 13.22
CA VAL A 93 8.25 -13.43 13.86
C VAL A 93 8.49 -13.65 15.36
N GLU A 94 8.44 -12.60 16.17
CA GLU A 94 8.22 -12.81 17.59
C GLU A 94 6.83 -13.43 17.71
N SER A 95 6.81 -14.72 18.03
CA SER A 95 5.59 -15.45 18.37
C SER A 95 5.04 -14.87 19.67
N GLY A 96 4.14 -13.90 19.54
CA GLY A 96 3.19 -13.49 20.58
C GLY A 96 1.97 -14.40 20.57
#